data_AF-A0A158KQN5-F1
#
_entry.id   AF-A0A158KQN5-F1
#
_cell.length_a   1.000
_cell.length_b   1.000
_cell.length_c   1.000
_cell.angle_alpha   90.00
_cell.angle_beta   90.00
_cell.angle_gamma   90.00
#
_symmetry.space_group_name_H-M   'P 1'
#
loop_
_entity.id
_entity.type
_entity.pdbx_description
1 polymer ?
#
loop_
_entity_poly.entity_id
_entity_poly.type
_entity_poly.pdbx_seq_one_letter_code
_entity_poly.pdbx_strand_id
1 'polypeptide(L)' 'MDKRSEATILDGSGFGATCANKPFALIGSRLSNGDRIATTPQSVFGISVKEGEAIPGLFEPGYVPPYASESGAKHA' A
#
# COMPACT_ATOMS: atom_id res chain seq x y z
N MET A 1 1.57 -21.01 -24.50
CA MET A 1 0.74 -20.99 -23.28
C MET A 1 1.52 -20.23 -22.24
N ASP A 2 1.23 -18.94 -22.08
CA ASP A 2 1.90 -18.13 -21.07
C ASP A 2 1.40 -18.57 -19.70
N LYS A 3 2.30 -19.10 -18.87
CA LYS A 3 1.96 -19.41 -17.48
C LYS A 3 1.65 -18.09 -16.80
N ARG A 4 0.39 -17.88 -16.41
CA ARG A 4 0.01 -16.74 -15.57
C ARG A 4 0.83 -16.82 -14.29
N SER A 5 1.80 -15.94 -14.13
CA SER A 5 2.59 -15.81 -12.90
C SER A 5 1.88 -14.81 -11.99
N GLU A 6 1.75 -15.17 -10.72
CA GLU A 6 1.30 -14.26 -9.68
C GLU A 6 2.53 -13.57 -9.06
N ALA A 7 2.36 -12.31 -8.66
CA ALA A 7 3.38 -11.56 -7.93
C ALA A 7 2.74 -10.89 -6.72
N THR A 8 3.45 -10.86 -5.61
CA THR A 8 3.00 -10.22 -4.37
C THR A 8 3.56 -8.80 -4.28
N ILE A 9 2.72 -7.86 -3.84
CA ILE A 9 3.14 -6.49 -3.53
C ILE A 9 3.98 -6.52 -2.24
N LEU A 10 5.17 -5.93 -2.29
CA LEU A 10 6.13 -5.96 -1.18
C LEU A 10 6.09 -4.70 -0.31
N ASP A 11 5.63 -3.58 -0.87
CA ASP A 11 5.50 -2.28 -0.21
C ASP A 11 4.36 -1.45 -0.81
N GLY A 12 4.01 -0.34 -0.18
CA GLY A 12 2.93 0.52 -0.65
C GLY A 12 2.73 1.75 0.21
N SER A 13 1.48 2.06 0.52
CA SER A 13 1.12 3.28 1.24
C SER A 13 1.52 3.33 2.72
N GLY A 14 1.97 2.21 3.31
CA GLY A 14 2.21 2.13 4.74
C GLY A 14 0.98 2.52 5.55
N PHE A 15 1.17 3.37 6.56
CA PHE A 15 0.09 3.96 7.35
C PHE A 15 -0.64 5.11 6.63
N GLY A 16 -0.14 5.57 5.49
CA GLY A 16 -0.72 6.71 4.77
C GLY A 16 -2.09 6.42 4.17
N ALA A 17 -2.40 5.14 3.90
CA ALA A 17 -3.73 4.69 3.51
C ALA A 17 -3.85 3.17 3.72
N THR A 18 -4.87 2.71 4.45
CA THR A 18 -5.10 1.26 4.67
C THR A 18 -6.58 0.92 4.58
N CYS A 19 -6.91 -0.29 4.14
CA CYS A 19 -8.24 -0.87 4.26
C CYS A 19 -8.14 -2.20 5.03
N ALA A 20 -8.89 -2.34 6.12
CA ALA A 20 -8.85 -3.53 6.98
C ALA A 20 -7.41 -3.97 7.37
N ASN A 21 -6.59 -3.01 7.81
CA ASN A 21 -5.16 -3.21 8.16
C ASN A 21 -4.29 -3.72 7.00
N LYS A 22 -4.70 -3.49 5.75
CA LYS A 22 -3.89 -3.77 4.56
C LYS A 22 -3.55 -2.46 3.85
N PRO A 23 -2.26 -2.12 3.69
CA PRO A 23 -1.84 -0.97 2.90
C PRO A 23 -2.28 -1.11 1.44
N PHE A 24 -2.60 0.01 0.80
CA PHE A 24 -2.84 0.07 -0.63
C PHE A 24 -1.54 0.01 -1.43
N ALA A 25 -1.61 -0.57 -2.63
CA ALA A 25 -0.52 -0.49 -3.60
C ALA A 25 -0.50 0.90 -4.25
N LEU A 26 0.70 1.44 -4.49
CA LEU A 26 0.90 2.74 -5.12
C LEU A 26 1.72 2.62 -6.39
N ILE A 27 1.71 3.66 -7.22
CA ILE A 27 2.75 3.82 -8.24
C ILE A 27 4.11 3.82 -7.56
N GLY A 28 5.03 3.00 -8.08
CA GLY A 28 6.35 2.76 -7.50
C GLY A 28 6.43 1.53 -6.59
N SER A 29 5.30 0.95 -6.17
CA SER A 29 5.29 -0.27 -5.34
C SER A 29 6.06 -1.41 -6.01
N ARG A 30 6.91 -2.10 -5.25
CA ARG A 30 7.70 -3.26 -5.68
C ARG A 30 6.87 -4.54 -5.64
N LEU A 31 7.15 -5.40 -6.60
CA LEU A 31 6.56 -6.72 -6.74
C LEU A 31 7.62 -7.81 -6.51
N SER A 32 7.20 -8.99 -6.05
CA SER A 32 8.08 -10.12 -5.74
C SER A 32 8.86 -10.66 -6.94
N ASN A 33 8.44 -10.33 -8.17
CA ASN A 33 9.10 -10.71 -9.41
C ASN A 33 10.17 -9.69 -9.87
N GLY A 34 10.42 -8.63 -9.09
CA GLY A 34 11.40 -7.58 -9.41
C GLY A 34 10.80 -6.36 -10.12
N ASP A 35 9.54 -6.43 -10.54
CA ASP A 35 8.87 -5.32 -11.22
C ASP A 35 8.37 -4.25 -10.24
N ARG A 36 7.87 -3.13 -10.81
CA ARG A 36 7.17 -2.08 -10.08
C ARG A 36 5.87 -1.71 -10.76
N ILE A 37 4.89 -1.25 -9.99
CA ILE A 37 3.67 -0.64 -10.54
C ILE A 37 4.05 0.70 -11.17
N ALA A 38 4.03 0.78 -12.49
CA ALA A 38 4.46 1.97 -13.22
C ALA A 38 3.34 2.99 -13.47
N THR A 39 2.10 2.52 -13.64
CA THR A 39 0.95 3.36 -14.02
C THR A 39 -0.35 2.89 -13.40
N THR A 40 -1.31 3.80 -13.28
CA THR A 40 -2.63 3.53 -12.70
C THR A 40 -3.70 4.35 -13.42
N PRO A 41 -4.90 3.81 -13.64
CA PRO A 41 -6.02 4.58 -14.16
C PRO A 41 -6.55 5.64 -13.17
N GLN A 42 -6.21 5.58 -11.88
CA GLN A 42 -6.66 6.59 -10.90
C GLN A 42 -5.93 7.93 -11.10
N SER A 43 -6.69 8.95 -11.49
CA SER A 43 -6.18 10.31 -11.74
C SER A 43 -6.44 11.29 -10.60
N VAL A 44 -7.22 10.88 -9.61
CA VAL A 44 -7.60 11.67 -8.44
C VAL A 44 -7.33 10.81 -7.21
N PHE A 45 -6.63 11.39 -6.22
CA PHE A 45 -6.13 10.82 -4.96
C PHE A 45 -4.61 10.52 -4.94
N GLY A 46 -3.98 10.90 -3.83
CA GLY A 46 -2.56 10.71 -3.54
C GLY A 46 -2.26 10.92 -2.07
N ILE A 47 -1.08 10.52 -1.62
CA ILE A 47 -0.62 10.70 -0.24
C ILE A 47 0.30 11.93 -0.21
N SER A 48 -0.13 12.96 0.51
CA SER A 48 0.67 14.17 0.72
C SER A 48 1.50 14.01 1.99
N VAL A 49 2.82 14.12 1.86
CA VAL A 49 3.76 14.16 2.98
C VAL A 49 4.34 15.57 3.04
N LYS A 50 4.26 16.22 4.21
CA LYS A 50 4.90 17.53 4.38
C LYS A 50 6.41 17.35 4.42
N GLU A 51 7.13 18.39 4.02
CA GLU A 51 8.59 18.40 4.11
C GLU A 51 9.03 18.14 5.56
N GLY A 52 9.98 17.20 5.73
CA GLY A 52 10.49 16.78 7.04
C GLY A 52 9.62 15.77 7.80
N GLU A 53 8.41 15.45 7.32
CA GLU A 53 7.58 14.40 7.89
C GLU A 53 7.83 13.06 7.18
N ALA A 54 7.60 11.95 7.89
CA ALA A 54 7.62 10.61 7.33
C ALA A 54 6.34 9.89 7.72
N ILE A 55 5.78 9.13 6.76
CA ILE A 55 4.66 8.23 7.03
C ILE A 55 5.26 6.83 7.30
N PRO A 56 5.02 6.23 8.49
CA PRO A 56 5.48 4.88 8.78
C PRO A 56 5.02 3.90 7.70
N GLY A 57 5.93 3.08 7.19
CA GLY A 57 5.61 2.06 6.19
C GLY A 57 5.51 2.54 4.75
N LEU A 58 5.60 3.84 4.47
CA LEU A 58 5.46 4.36 3.11
C LEU A 58 6.64 3.91 2.24
N PHE A 59 6.36 3.07 1.25
CA PHE A 59 7.35 2.34 0.44
C PHE A 59 8.37 1.51 1.24
N GLU A 60 8.10 1.21 2.51
CA GLU A 60 8.96 0.34 3.30
C GLU A 60 8.57 -1.13 3.09
N PRO A 61 9.51 -1.98 2.63
CA PRO A 61 9.21 -3.38 2.35
C PRO A 61 8.92 -4.15 3.64
N GLY A 62 7.88 -4.98 3.60
CA GLY A 62 7.50 -5.83 4.73
C GLY A 62 6.79 -5.08 5.87
N TYR A 63 6.39 -3.83 5.67
CA TYR A 63 5.60 -3.10 6.65
C TYR A 63 4.24 -3.78 6.90
N VAL A 64 3.90 -3.96 8.17
CA VAL A 64 2.59 -4.46 8.62
C VAL A 64 2.00 -3.43 9.58
N PRO A 65 0.86 -2.79 9.24
CA PRO A 65 0.23 -1.85 10.16
C PRO A 65 -0.26 -2.60 11.41
N PRO A 66 -0.24 -1.93 12.58
CA PRO A 66 -0.75 -2.54 13.81
C PRO A 66 -2.22 -2.93 13.63
N TYR A 67 -2.62 -4.05 14.21
CA TYR A 67 -4.03 -4.42 14.26
C TYR A 67 -4.81 -3.30 14.94
N ALA A 68 -5.78 -2.70 14.26
CA ALA A 68 -6.85 -2.02 14.95
C ALA A 68 -7.48 -3.05 15.89
N SER A 69 -7.31 -2.89 17.21
CA SER A 69 -8.11 -3.64 18.17
C SER A 69 -9.57 -3.50 17.75
N GLU A 70 -10.31 -4.59 17.65
CA GLU A 70 -11.74 -4.57 17.35
C GLU A 70 -12.46 -3.67 18.37
N SER A 71 -12.59 -2.39 18.05
CA SER A 71 -13.39 -1.45 18.79
C SER A 71 -14.08 -0.53 17.78
N GLY A 72 -15.20 -1.06 17.29
CA GLY A 72 -16.39 -0.26 17.05
C GLY A 72 -16.35 0.72 15.89
N ALA A 73 -16.51 0.21 14.66
CA ALA A 73 -17.27 0.95 13.65
C ALA A 73 -18.46 0.07 13.24
N LYS A 74 -19.55 0.16 14.01
CA LYS A 74 -20.86 -0.25 13.50
C LYS A 74 -21.15 0.68 12.32
N HIS A 75 -21.23 0.13 11.12
CA HIS A 75 -21.83 0.82 9.99
C HIS A 75 -23.28 1.12 10.38
N ALA A 76 -23.59 2.40 10.54
CA ALA A 76 -24.95 2.93 10.58
C ALA A 76 -25.30 3.46 9.20
#